data_AF-V4AHK5-F1
#
_entry.id   AF-V4AHK5-F1
#
_cell.length_a   1.000
_cell.length_b   1.000
_cell.length_c   1.000
_cell.angle_alpha   90.00
_cell.angle_beta   90.00
_cell.angle_gamma   90.00
#
_symmetry.space_group_name_H-M   'P 1'
#
loop_
_entity.id
_entity.type
_entity.pdbx_description
1 polymer ?
#
loop_
_entity_poly.entity_id
_entity_poly.type
_entity_poly.pdbx_seq_one_letter_code
_entity_poly.pdbx_strand_id
1 'polypeptide(L)'
;MLTIRVLGVFAVIVLAFVLVESDVELCEDDVNVCHGELPANAMCSGENNKTKRCQCKKGYKMSLDIDCTSNGSVFSCQDIDECATNNGSCEYKCQNEPGSYNCSCPEGSELQGNGLNCGPSGP
;
A
#
# COMPACT_ATOMS: atom_id res chain seq x y z
N MET A 1 -56.57 -38.73 15.30
CA MET A 1 -56.62 -37.34 15.78
C MET A 1 -55.30 -37.03 16.48
N LEU A 2 -54.41 -36.30 15.82
CA LEU A 2 -53.28 -35.67 16.49
C LEU A 2 -53.26 -34.20 16.02
N THR A 3 -53.74 -33.31 16.88
CA THR A 3 -53.81 -31.87 16.62
C THR A 3 -52.42 -31.27 16.79
N ILE A 4 -51.70 -31.04 15.69
CA ILE A 4 -50.44 -30.29 15.69
C ILE A 4 -50.78 -28.81 15.81
N ARG A 5 -50.57 -28.22 17.00
CA ARG A 5 -50.61 -26.76 17.18
C ARG A 5 -49.33 -26.16 16.59
N VAL A 6 -49.50 -25.39 15.53
CA VAL A 6 -48.46 -24.60 14.87
C VAL A 6 -48.02 -23.49 15.82
N LEU A 7 -46.93 -23.69 16.54
CA LEU A 7 -46.11 -22.60 17.06
C LEU A 7 -45.08 -22.25 15.97
N GLY A 8 -45.47 -21.28 15.14
CA GLY A 8 -44.61 -20.30 14.47
C GLY A 8 -43.37 -20.74 13.69
N VAL A 9 -43.51 -20.77 12.36
CA VAL A 9 -42.53 -20.23 11.37
C VAL A 9 -41.17 -20.94 11.17
N PHE A 10 -41.08 -22.28 11.04
CA PHE A 10 -39.76 -22.89 10.74
C PHE A 10 -39.66 -24.03 9.70
N ALA A 11 -40.70 -24.42 8.96
CA ALA A 11 -40.64 -25.73 8.28
C ALA A 11 -41.19 -25.85 6.83
N VAL A 12 -41.08 -24.85 5.95
CA VAL A 12 -41.63 -24.99 4.57
C VAL A 12 -40.69 -24.61 3.40
N ILE A 13 -39.47 -24.13 3.61
CA ILE A 13 -38.55 -23.76 2.51
C ILE A 13 -37.15 -24.17 2.99
N VAL A 14 -36.47 -25.23 2.56
CA VAL A 14 -36.13 -25.68 1.21
C VAL A 14 -35.68 -27.15 1.34
N LEU A 15 -36.35 -28.07 0.65
CA LEU A 15 -35.95 -29.49 0.59
C LEU A 15 -35.43 -29.91 -0.80
N ALA A 16 -35.15 -29.00 -1.76
CA ALA A 16 -34.94 -29.46 -3.14
C ALA A 16 -34.01 -28.67 -4.09
N PHE A 17 -33.36 -27.57 -3.70
CA PHE A 17 -32.42 -26.84 -4.57
C PHE A 17 -31.36 -26.26 -3.62
N VAL A 18 -30.10 -26.66 -3.56
CA VAL A 18 -29.16 -26.88 -4.65
C VAL A 18 -27.99 -27.72 -4.10
N LEU A 19 -27.61 -28.79 -4.81
CA LEU A 19 -26.30 -29.42 -4.71
C LEU A 19 -25.26 -28.50 -5.38
N VAL A 20 -24.80 -27.47 -4.66
CA VAL A 20 -23.59 -26.72 -5.02
C VAL A 20 -22.71 -26.75 -3.79
N GLU A 21 -21.78 -27.71 -3.81
CA GLU A 21 -20.46 -27.55 -3.22
C GLU A 21 -19.79 -26.37 -3.92
N SER A 22 -19.75 -25.24 -3.25
CA SER A 22 -18.67 -24.28 -3.46
C SER A 22 -18.70 -23.37 -2.24
N ASP A 23 -17.69 -23.55 -1.41
CA ASP A 23 -17.35 -22.75 -0.25
C ASP A 23 -17.49 -21.26 -0.58
N VAL A 24 -18.58 -20.64 -0.12
CA VAL A 24 -18.64 -19.17 -0.03
C VAL A 24 -18.44 -18.84 1.44
N GLU A 25 -17.20 -18.96 1.86
CA GLU A 25 -16.70 -18.33 3.08
C GLU A 25 -16.73 -16.81 2.81
N LEU A 26 -17.83 -16.17 3.19
CA LEU A 26 -17.98 -14.71 3.15
C LEU A 26 -17.00 -14.12 4.17
N CYS A 27 -15.80 -13.77 3.70
CA CYS A 27 -14.72 -13.03 4.37
C CYS A 27 -14.95 -12.76 5.88
N GLU A 28 -14.66 -13.74 6.75
CA GLU A 28 -14.61 -13.50 8.21
C GLU A 28 -13.28 -12.77 8.56
N ASP A 29 -13.38 -11.48 8.90
CA ASP A 29 -12.52 -10.74 9.84
C ASP A 29 -10.99 -10.63 9.65
N ASP A 30 -10.45 -10.65 8.41
CA ASP A 30 -9.02 -10.31 8.15
C ASP A 30 -8.82 -9.34 6.96
N VAL A 31 -9.56 -8.23 6.94
CA VAL A 31 -9.57 -7.22 5.85
C VAL A 31 -8.23 -6.46 5.67
N ASN A 32 -7.18 -6.76 6.43
CA ASN A 32 -5.95 -5.94 6.48
C ASN A 32 -4.66 -6.79 6.49
N VAL A 33 -4.65 -7.97 5.86
CA VAL A 33 -3.46 -8.84 5.88
C VAL A 33 -2.63 -8.67 4.61
N CYS A 34 -1.36 -8.29 4.77
CA CYS A 34 -0.36 -8.36 3.70
C CYS A 34 -0.03 -9.84 3.42
N HIS A 35 -0.83 -10.48 2.57
CA HIS A 35 -0.61 -11.88 2.18
C HIS A 35 0.07 -11.95 0.81
N GLY A 36 1.06 -12.84 0.68
CA GLY A 36 1.77 -13.07 -0.59
C GLY A 36 3.06 -12.25 -0.76
N GLU A 37 3.62 -12.32 -1.97
CA GLU A 37 4.81 -11.56 -2.34
C GLU A 37 4.45 -10.09 -2.56
N LEU A 38 5.13 -9.20 -1.83
CA LEU A 38 4.97 -7.77 -1.99
C LEU A 38 5.65 -7.29 -3.28
N PRO A 39 5.07 -6.32 -4.01
CA PRO A 39 5.73 -5.73 -5.17
C PRO A 39 7.02 -5.02 -4.76
N ALA A 40 7.89 -4.76 -5.74
CA ALA A 40 9.13 -4.02 -5.51
C ALA A 40 8.86 -2.70 -4.78
N ASN A 41 9.70 -2.41 -3.79
CA ASN A 41 9.61 -1.23 -2.94
C ASN A 41 8.34 -1.10 -2.08
N ALA A 42 7.54 -2.16 -1.93
CA ALA A 42 6.48 -2.22 -0.94
C ALA A 42 6.97 -2.82 0.39
N MET A 43 6.23 -2.53 1.46
CA MET A 43 6.39 -3.08 2.79
C MET A 43 5.03 -3.31 3.44
N CYS A 44 5.00 -4.17 4.46
CA CYS A 44 3.85 -4.33 5.33
C CYS A 44 4.13 -3.64 6.68
N SER A 45 3.19 -2.84 7.17
CA SER A 45 3.32 -2.17 8.47
C SER A 45 2.07 -2.37 9.31
N GLY A 46 2.23 -2.68 10.60
CA GLY A 46 1.16 -2.87 11.59
C GLY A 46 1.53 -3.94 12.63
N GLU A 47 0.92 -3.88 13.82
CA GLU A 47 1.29 -4.74 14.96
C GLU A 47 0.49 -6.06 15.01
N ASN A 48 -0.71 -6.08 14.43
CA ASN A 48 -1.60 -7.24 14.39
C ASN A 48 -2.34 -7.31 13.03
N ASN A 49 -2.97 -8.44 12.72
CA ASN A 49 -3.63 -8.66 11.42
C ASN A 49 -4.75 -7.66 11.11
N LYS A 50 -5.35 -7.03 12.13
CA LYS A 50 -6.36 -5.98 11.97
C LYS A 50 -5.76 -4.61 11.62
N THR A 51 -4.49 -4.36 11.96
CA THR A 51 -3.80 -3.08 11.79
C THR A 51 -2.75 -3.07 10.69
N LYS A 52 -2.44 -4.25 10.12
CA LYS A 52 -1.50 -4.38 9.01
C LYS A 52 -2.03 -3.65 7.77
N ARG A 53 -1.17 -2.93 7.07
CA ARG A 53 -1.46 -2.29 5.79
C ARG A 53 -0.25 -2.37 4.88
N CYS A 54 -0.48 -2.54 3.58
CA CYS A 54 0.58 -2.38 2.60
C CYS A 54 0.93 -0.91 2.44
N GLN A 55 2.21 -0.62 2.37
CA GLN A 55 2.76 0.73 2.23
C GLN A 55 3.96 0.67 1.30
N CYS A 56 4.34 1.81 0.72
CA CYS A 56 5.58 1.92 -0.02
C CYS A 56 6.75 2.25 0.91
N LYS A 57 7.95 1.82 0.52
CA LYS A 57 9.20 2.27 1.12
C LYS A 57 9.30 3.80 1.02
N LYS A 58 10.06 4.41 1.94
CA LYS A 58 10.35 5.85 1.88
C LYS A 58 10.93 6.19 0.50
N GLY A 59 10.49 7.32 -0.06
CA GLY A 59 10.85 7.75 -1.43
C GLY A 59 9.97 7.16 -2.52
N TYR A 60 8.92 6.40 -2.18
CA TYR A 60 8.00 5.81 -3.15
C TYR A 60 6.54 6.11 -2.80
N LYS A 61 5.70 6.22 -3.83
CA LYS A 61 4.25 6.45 -3.73
C LYS A 61 3.46 5.32 -4.39
N MET A 62 2.27 5.03 -3.86
CA MET A 62 1.35 4.07 -4.44
C MET A 62 0.87 4.57 -5.82
N SER A 63 0.87 3.70 -6.82
CA SER A 63 0.15 3.96 -8.07
C SER A 63 -1.35 4.12 -7.76
N LEU A 64 -2.00 5.08 -8.45
CA LEU A 64 -3.29 5.70 -8.09
C LEU A 64 -4.52 4.77 -8.10
N ASP A 65 -4.35 3.52 -8.49
CA ASP A 65 -5.37 2.49 -8.41
C ASP A 65 -4.80 1.40 -7.52
N ILE A 66 -5.32 1.24 -6.29
CA ILE A 66 -5.71 -0.05 -5.67
C ILE A 66 -5.77 -0.04 -4.14
N ASP A 67 -6.92 -0.47 -3.62
CA ASP A 67 -7.15 -0.86 -2.23
C ASP A 67 -6.47 -2.19 -1.93
N CYS A 68 -5.65 -2.24 -0.87
CA CYS A 68 -4.94 -3.45 -0.39
C CYS A 68 -5.87 -4.55 0.15
N THR A 69 -7.18 -4.42 -0.09
CA THR A 69 -8.25 -5.18 0.55
C THR A 69 -9.17 -5.86 -0.48
N SER A 70 -8.95 -5.65 -1.79
CA SER A 70 -9.76 -6.28 -2.82
C SER A 70 -8.98 -7.31 -3.64
N ASN A 71 -9.52 -8.51 -3.61
CA ASN A 71 -9.27 -9.68 -4.45
C ASN A 71 -8.79 -9.33 -5.88
N GLY A 72 -7.47 -9.26 -6.11
CA GLY A 72 -6.89 -9.09 -7.45
C GLY A 72 -6.31 -7.72 -7.80
N SER A 73 -6.15 -6.86 -6.81
CA SER A 73 -5.66 -5.51 -7.03
C SER A 73 -4.12 -5.43 -6.96
N VAL A 74 -3.46 -5.25 -8.12
CA VAL A 74 -2.01 -5.05 -8.26
C VAL A 74 -1.61 -3.57 -8.07
N PHE A 75 -1.14 -3.18 -6.88
CA PHE A 75 -0.50 -1.87 -6.70
C PHE A 75 1.00 -1.94 -7.03
N SER A 76 1.58 -0.81 -7.42
CA SER A 76 3.04 -0.66 -7.58
C SER A 76 3.53 0.56 -6.80
N CYS A 77 4.71 0.44 -6.19
CA CYS A 77 5.39 1.57 -5.57
C CYS A 77 6.26 2.27 -6.61
N GLN A 78 5.77 3.40 -7.09
CA GLN A 78 6.49 4.25 -8.03
C GLN A 78 7.41 5.18 -7.27
N ASP A 79 8.60 5.41 -7.81
CA ASP A 79 9.54 6.37 -7.29
C ASP A 79 8.90 7.77 -7.22
N ILE A 80 9.17 8.50 -6.14
CA ILE A 80 8.79 9.90 -6.02
C ILE A 80 9.91 10.71 -6.64
N ASP A 81 9.64 11.37 -7.76
CA ASP A 81 10.58 12.33 -8.31
C ASP A 81 10.54 13.62 -7.46
N GLU A 82 11.40 13.71 -6.44
CA GLU A 82 11.49 14.91 -5.60
C GLU A 82 12.04 16.11 -6.37
N CYS A 83 12.83 15.88 -7.42
CA CYS A 83 13.37 16.94 -8.27
C CYS A 83 12.29 17.64 -9.11
N ALA A 84 11.22 16.92 -9.45
CA ALA A 84 10.09 17.48 -10.21
C ALA A 84 9.36 18.62 -9.48
N THR A 85 9.53 18.73 -8.15
CA THR A 85 8.95 19.81 -7.34
C THR A 85 10.04 20.68 -6.74
N ASN A 86 10.07 21.96 -7.10
CA ASN A 86 11.01 22.94 -6.56
C ASN A 86 12.49 22.47 -6.58
N ASN A 87 12.90 21.70 -7.62
CA ASN A 87 14.26 21.18 -7.75
C ASN A 87 14.73 20.37 -6.52
N GLY A 88 13.83 19.65 -5.81
CA GLY A 88 14.16 18.94 -4.57
C GLY A 88 14.64 19.86 -3.44
N SER A 89 14.39 21.17 -3.56
CA SER A 89 15.00 22.22 -2.72
C SER A 89 16.52 22.30 -2.81
N CYS A 90 17.14 21.70 -3.84
CA CYS A 90 18.57 21.86 -4.12
C CYS A 90 18.88 23.28 -4.57
N GLU A 91 19.97 23.84 -4.08
CA GLU A 91 20.43 25.18 -4.47
C GLU A 91 20.85 25.24 -5.95
N TYR A 92 21.49 24.18 -6.46
CA TYR A 92 21.97 24.13 -7.84
C TYR A 92 21.30 23.02 -8.66
N LYS A 93 21.84 21.79 -8.65
CA LYS A 93 21.33 20.71 -9.51
C LYS A 93 20.79 19.55 -8.68
N CYS A 94 19.53 19.21 -8.89
CA CYS A 94 18.90 18.01 -8.37
C CYS A 94 19.03 16.84 -9.35
N GLN A 95 19.33 15.66 -8.83
CA GLN A 95 19.32 14.40 -9.55
C GLN A 95 18.43 13.41 -8.82
N ASN A 96 17.35 12.97 -9.48
CA ASN A 96 16.44 11.98 -8.94
C ASN A 96 17.09 10.59 -8.99
N GLU A 97 16.94 9.82 -7.92
CA GLU A 97 17.51 8.48 -7.77
C GLU A 97 16.45 7.53 -7.19
N PRO A 98 16.51 6.21 -7.43
CA PRO A 98 15.49 5.31 -6.89
C PRO A 98 15.38 5.36 -5.35
N GLY A 99 14.28 5.92 -4.85
CA GLY A 99 13.93 6.08 -3.44
C GLY A 99 14.52 7.33 -2.76
N SER A 100 15.17 8.22 -3.52
CA SER A 100 15.75 9.46 -2.99
C SER A 100 16.16 10.43 -4.10
N TYR A 101 16.91 11.46 -3.75
CA TYR A 101 17.51 12.37 -4.70
C TYR A 101 18.78 12.94 -4.10
N ASN A 102 19.68 13.41 -4.95
CA ASN A 102 20.91 14.07 -4.54
C ASN A 102 21.02 15.45 -5.17
N CYS A 103 21.49 16.40 -4.35
CA CYS A 103 21.89 17.71 -4.82
C CYS A 103 23.38 17.71 -5.17
N SER A 104 23.75 18.47 -6.20
CA SER A 104 25.14 18.71 -6.58
C SER A 104 25.39 20.20 -6.75
N CYS A 105 26.64 20.60 -6.54
CA CYS A 105 27.09 21.99 -6.58
C CYS A 105 27.96 22.27 -7.82
N PRO A 106 28.03 23.54 -8.27
CA PRO A 106 28.91 23.92 -9.37
C PRO A 106 30.38 23.77 -8.98
N GLU A 107 31.25 23.77 -9.99
CA GLU A 107 32.70 23.69 -9.79
C GLU A 107 33.21 24.82 -8.86
N GLY A 108 34.08 24.46 -7.92
CA GLY A 108 34.60 25.39 -6.89
C GLY A 108 33.69 25.55 -5.67
N SER A 109 32.65 24.75 -5.53
CA SER A 109 31.77 24.72 -4.35
C SER A 109 31.43 23.29 -3.93
N GLU A 110 31.06 23.11 -2.66
CA GLU A 110 30.73 21.82 -2.07
C GLU A 110 29.36 21.85 -1.43
N LEU A 111 28.74 20.67 -1.38
CA LEU A 111 27.45 20.49 -0.71
C LEU A 111 27.64 20.65 0.80
N GLN A 112 26.85 21.53 1.41
CA GLN A 112 26.89 21.76 2.85
C GLN A 112 26.26 20.59 3.60
N GLY A 113 26.42 20.55 4.93
CA GLY A 113 25.93 19.44 5.79
C GLY A 113 24.42 19.22 5.77
N ASN A 114 23.63 20.14 5.22
CA ASN A 114 22.20 19.95 5.01
C ASN A 114 21.85 19.18 3.73
N GLY A 115 22.83 18.91 2.86
CA GLY A 115 22.63 18.18 1.61
C GLY A 115 21.89 18.95 0.51
N LEU A 116 21.62 20.25 0.71
CA LEU A 116 20.80 21.06 -0.19
C LEU A 116 21.55 22.28 -0.73
N ASN A 117 22.30 22.95 0.15
CA ASN A 117 22.97 24.21 -0.16
C ASN A 117 24.41 23.98 -0.62
N CYS A 118 24.92 24.93 -1.38
CA CYS A 118 26.30 25.00 -1.81
C CYS A 118 27.05 26.01 -0.94
N GLY A 119 28.25 25.62 -0.53
CA GLY A 119 29.18 26.47 0.19
C GLY A 119 30.52 26.52 -0.55
N PRO A 120 31.40 27.47 -0.20
CA PRO A 120 32.78 27.37 -0.64
C PRO A 120 33.33 26.00 -0.25
N SER A 121 33.99 25.33 -1.19
CA SER A 121 34.73 24.11 -0.90
C SER A 121 35.69 24.41 0.26
N GLY A 122 35.72 23.53 1.26
CA GLY A 122 36.57 23.75 2.43
C GLY A 122 38.03 24.02 2.05
N PRO A 123 38.79 24.75 2.89
CA PRO A 123 40.21 24.99 2.65
C PRO A 123 41.05 23.71 2.64
#